data_AF-V9GD88-F1
#
_entry.id   AF-V9GD88-F1
#
_cell.length_a   1.000
_cell.length_b   1.000
_cell.length_c   1.000
_cell.angle_alpha   90.00
_cell.angle_beta   90.00
_cell.angle_gamma   90.00
#
_symmetry.space_group_name_H-M   'P 1'
#
loop_
_entity.id
_entity.type
_entity.pdbx_description
1 polymer ?
#
loop_
_entity_poly.entity_id
_entity_poly.type
_entity_poly.pdbx_seq_one_letter_code
_entity_poly.pdbx_strand_id
1 'polypeptide(L)'
;MRIRNNADWKMERRVMKITISKVITVCILLLVILAATCPTEEDYYQWLSANHGIERVYTEMGQEFSRNGQIIDWKSRAIRSAGIFMRVKDRYAQNDMSLEIRSVGLLNMFFQY
;
A
#
# COMPACT_ATOMS: atom_id res chain seq x y z
N MET A 1 -37.71 -25.56 35.78
CA MET A 1 -38.00 -24.53 34.76
C MET A 1 -37.53 -23.18 35.30
N ARG A 2 -36.40 -22.63 34.81
CA ARG A 2 -35.81 -21.40 35.37
C ARG A 2 -36.40 -20.19 34.62
N ILE A 3 -37.29 -19.44 35.27
CA ILE A 3 -37.92 -18.24 34.71
C ILE A 3 -36.85 -17.14 34.68
N ARG A 4 -36.43 -16.73 33.48
CA ARG A 4 -35.46 -15.65 33.30
C ARG A 4 -36.17 -14.31 33.51
N ASN A 5 -35.75 -13.55 34.52
CA ASN A 5 -36.44 -12.31 34.94
C ASN A 5 -36.25 -11.17 33.93
N ASN A 6 -37.23 -10.25 33.90
CA ASN A 6 -37.27 -9.15 32.92
C ASN A 6 -36.02 -8.23 32.98
N ALA A 7 -35.38 -8.15 34.15
CA ALA A 7 -34.17 -7.36 34.37
C ALA A 7 -32.89 -8.03 33.81
N ASP A 8 -32.86 -9.36 33.78
CA ASP A 8 -31.71 -10.16 33.37
C ASP A 8 -31.46 -10.01 31.85
N TRP A 9 -32.51 -10.18 31.03
CA TRP A 9 -32.38 -9.93 29.58
C TRP A 9 -32.04 -8.47 29.26
N LYS A 10 -32.47 -7.52 30.11
CA LYS A 10 -32.23 -6.09 29.89
C LYS A 10 -30.79 -5.71 30.22
N MET A 11 -30.16 -6.45 31.14
CA MET A 11 -28.74 -6.35 31.46
C MET A 11 -27.90 -6.97 30.33
N GLU A 12 -28.19 -8.20 29.91
CA GLU A 12 -27.48 -8.89 28.81
C GLU A 12 -27.51 -8.07 27.51
N ARG A 13 -28.67 -7.52 27.13
CA ARG A 13 -28.79 -6.66 25.94
C ARG A 13 -27.96 -5.37 26.04
N ARG A 14 -27.76 -4.81 27.24
CA ARG A 14 -26.94 -3.61 27.45
C ARG A 14 -25.45 -3.94 27.35
N VAL A 15 -25.01 -5.02 27.99
CA VAL A 15 -23.61 -5.48 27.94
C VAL A 15 -23.21 -5.87 26.51
N MET A 16 -24.09 -6.56 25.78
CA MET A 16 -23.84 -6.96 24.40
C MET A 16 -23.72 -5.75 23.46
N LYS A 17 -24.58 -4.72 23.60
CA LYS A 17 -24.48 -3.48 22.82
C LYS A 17 -23.17 -2.72 23.08
N ILE A 18 -22.72 -2.65 24.34
CA ILE A 18 -21.45 -1.99 24.70
C ILE A 18 -20.27 -2.76 24.10
N THR A 19 -20.29 -4.09 24.15
CA THR A 19 -19.23 -4.94 23.61
C THR A 19 -19.17 -4.82 22.08
N ILE A 20 -20.32 -4.88 21.40
CA ILE A 20 -20.41 -4.70 19.95
C ILE A 20 -19.89 -3.32 19.53
N SER A 21 -20.28 -2.25 20.25
CA SER A 21 -19.79 -0.90 19.94
C SER A 21 -18.26 -0.80 20.05
N LYS A 22 -17.65 -1.40 21.07
CA LYS A 22 -16.19 -1.42 21.23
C LYS A 22 -15.50 -2.20 20.11
N VAL A 23 -16.05 -3.36 19.73
CA VAL A 23 -15.54 -4.16 18.60
C VAL A 23 -15.62 -3.38 17.30
N ILE A 24 -16.74 -2.70 17.03
CA ILE A 24 -16.90 -1.85 15.85
C ILE A 24 -15.86 -0.72 15.84
N THR A 25 -15.65 -0.03 16.97
CA THR A 25 -14.64 1.02 17.07
C THR A 25 -13.23 0.50 16.77
N VAL A 26 -12.87 -0.67 17.32
CA VAL A 26 -11.57 -1.31 17.03
C VAL A 26 -11.45 -1.69 15.55
N CYS A 27 -12.48 -2.28 14.95
CA CYS A 27 -12.48 -2.62 13.52
C CYS A 27 -12.36 -1.37 12.62
N ILE A 28 -13.04 -0.27 12.96
CA ILE A 28 -12.93 1.00 12.22
C ILE A 28 -11.51 1.55 12.34
N LEU A 29 -10.93 1.57 13.54
CA LEU A 29 -9.54 1.97 13.75
C LEU A 29 -8.58 1.12 12.90
N LEU A 30 -8.80 -0.19 12.87
CA LEU A 30 -7.99 -1.12 12.07
C LEU A 30 -8.11 -0.82 10.58
N LEU A 31 -9.33 -0.57 10.08
CA LEU A 31 -9.56 -0.17 8.68
C LEU A 31 -8.90 1.17 8.33
N VAL A 32 -8.92 2.16 9.24
CA VAL A 32 -8.24 3.44 9.05
C VAL A 32 -6.73 3.25 8.97
N ILE A 33 -6.15 2.42 9.85
CA ILE A 33 -4.72 2.09 9.81
C ILE A 33 -4.37 1.42 8.48
N LEU A 34 -5.18 0.44 8.02
CA LEU A 34 -4.99 -0.21 6.71
C LEU A 34 -5.06 0.79 5.56
N ALA A 35 -6.03 1.71 5.58
CA ALA A 35 -6.17 2.73 4.54
C ALA A 35 -4.96 3.69 4.53
N ALA A 36 -4.44 4.05 5.70
CA ALA A 36 -3.22 4.86 5.84
C ALA A 36 -1.93 4.09 5.48
N THR A 37 -1.99 2.76 5.39
CA THR A 37 -0.88 1.89 4.95
C THR A 37 -1.00 1.43 3.50
N CYS A 38 -1.92 1.99 2.73
CA CYS A 38 -1.96 1.74 1.29
C CYS A 38 -0.72 2.36 0.63
N PRO A 39 0.18 1.53 0.05
CA PRO A 39 1.40 2.03 -0.56
C PRO A 39 1.06 3.00 -1.70
N THR A 40 1.64 4.19 -1.65
CA THR A 40 1.44 5.23 -2.66
C THR A 40 2.46 5.09 -3.79
N GLU A 41 2.23 5.82 -4.89
CA GLU A 41 3.24 5.89 -5.96
C GLU A 41 4.54 6.55 -5.47
N GLU A 42 4.46 7.45 -4.49
CA GLU A 42 5.60 8.16 -3.94
C GLU A 42 6.50 7.23 -3.11
N ASP A 43 5.90 6.35 -2.29
CA ASP A 43 6.61 5.30 -1.57
C ASP A 43 7.36 4.36 -2.54
N TYR A 44 6.76 4.08 -3.71
CA TYR A 44 7.42 3.29 -4.74
C TYR A 44 8.68 3.98 -5.27
N TYR A 45 8.62 5.28 -5.57
CA TYR A 45 9.79 5.99 -6.08
C TYR A 45 10.89 6.15 -5.03
N GLN A 46 10.53 6.34 -3.76
CA GLN A 46 11.52 6.35 -2.68
C GLN A 46 12.25 5.00 -2.59
N TRP A 47 11.50 3.90 -2.64
CA TRP A 47 12.08 2.57 -2.69
C TRP A 47 12.94 2.35 -3.94
N LEU A 48 12.48 2.82 -5.11
CA LEU A 48 13.17 2.68 -6.38
C LEU A 48 14.52 3.42 -6.39
N SER A 49 14.55 4.63 -5.83
CA SER A 49 15.79 5.40 -5.64
C SER A 49 16.73 4.67 -4.66
N ALA A 50 16.23 4.27 -3.49
CA ALA A 50 17.05 3.62 -2.47
C ALA A 50 17.63 2.27 -2.90
N ASN A 51 16.84 1.42 -3.58
CA ASN A 51 17.26 0.06 -3.94
C ASN A 51 17.93 -0.06 -5.30
N HIS A 52 17.54 0.78 -6.27
CA HIS A 52 18.00 0.66 -7.65
C HIS A 52 18.77 1.89 -8.16
N GLY A 53 18.87 2.95 -7.34
CA GLY A 53 19.51 4.20 -7.70
C GLY A 53 18.75 4.96 -8.80
N ILE A 54 17.46 4.66 -9.00
CA ILE A 54 16.64 5.27 -10.05
C ILE A 54 15.79 6.38 -9.46
N GLU A 55 15.98 7.59 -9.97
CA GLU A 55 15.32 8.81 -9.51
C GLU A 55 14.50 9.43 -10.65
N ARG A 56 13.44 10.14 -10.27
CA ARG A 56 12.70 11.01 -11.20
C ARG A 56 13.42 12.33 -11.31
N VAL A 57 13.65 12.77 -12.55
CA VAL A 57 14.29 14.05 -12.86
C VAL A 57 13.35 14.83 -13.75
N TYR A 58 13.17 16.12 -13.46
CA TYR A 58 12.36 17.00 -14.30
C TYR A 58 13.30 17.78 -15.22
N THR A 59 13.18 17.56 -16.53
CA THR A 59 13.92 18.25 -17.58
C THR A 59 12.98 19.17 -18.36
N GLU A 60 13.51 19.99 -19.26
CA GLU A 60 12.70 20.82 -20.17
C GLU A 60 11.79 19.99 -21.09
N MET A 61 12.12 18.71 -21.29
CA MET A 61 11.34 17.77 -22.11
C MET A 61 10.29 16.99 -21.32
N GLY A 62 10.23 17.18 -19.99
CA GLY A 62 9.23 16.58 -19.11
C GLY A 62 9.85 15.74 -17.98
N GLN A 63 9.09 14.75 -17.51
CA GLN A 63 9.55 13.83 -16.47
C GLN A 63 10.41 12.72 -17.10
N GLU A 64 11.68 12.70 -16.74
CA GLU A 64 12.65 11.67 -17.12
C GLU A 64 13.06 10.84 -15.91
N PHE A 65 13.80 9.76 -16.18
CA PHE A 65 14.36 8.89 -15.15
C PHE A 65 15.88 8.85 -15.27
N SER A 66 16.56 8.92 -14.14
CA SER A 66 18.01 8.80 -14.06
C SER A 66 18.38 7.64 -13.16
N ARG A 67 19.38 6.86 -13.56
CA ARG A 67 19.97 5.80 -12.74
C ARG A 67 21.40 6.17 -12.41
N ASN A 68 21.71 6.39 -11.14
CA ASN A 68 23.05 6.77 -10.69
C ASN A 68 23.64 7.97 -11.47
N GLY A 69 22.79 8.96 -11.80
CA GLY A 69 23.20 10.16 -12.54
C GLY A 69 23.20 10.04 -14.07
N GLN A 70 22.84 8.89 -14.65
CA GLN A 70 22.69 8.71 -16.09
C GLN A 70 21.22 8.60 -16.49
N ILE A 71 20.79 9.37 -17.50
CA ILE A 71 19.43 9.28 -18.03
C ILE A 71 19.18 7.87 -18.59
N ILE A 72 18.05 7.29 -18.20
CA ILE A 72 17.58 6.00 -18.66
C ILE A 72 16.21 6.14 -19.32
N ASP A 73 15.99 5.36 -20.37
CA ASP A 73 14.74 5.38 -21.11
C ASP A 73 13.68 4.59 -20.35
N TRP A 74 12.64 5.25 -19.85
CA TRP A 74 11.46 4.56 -19.36
C TRP A 74 10.63 4.06 -20.55
N LYS A 75 10.37 2.75 -20.61
CA LYS A 75 9.65 2.13 -21.73
C LYS A 75 8.19 1.85 -21.40
N SER A 76 7.93 1.26 -20.23
CA SER A 76 6.57 0.88 -19.87
C SER A 76 6.45 0.59 -18.38
N ARG A 77 5.25 0.83 -17.84
CA ARG A 77 4.85 0.44 -16.50
C ARG A 77 3.59 -0.41 -16.53
N ALA A 78 3.55 -1.46 -15.72
CA ALA A 78 2.33 -2.18 -15.38
C ALA A 78 2.12 -2.17 -13.86
N ILE A 79 1.01 -1.57 -13.44
CA ILE A 79 0.58 -1.56 -12.04
C ILE A 79 -0.64 -2.44 -11.89
N ARG A 80 -0.64 -3.32 -10.88
CA ARG A 80 -1.83 -4.05 -10.44
C ARG A 80 -2.04 -3.81 -8.96
N SER A 81 -3.18 -3.24 -8.57
CA SER A 81 -3.55 -3.02 -7.17
C SER A 81 -4.71 -3.94 -6.77
N ALA A 82 -4.66 -4.46 -5.55
CA ALA A 82 -5.71 -5.25 -4.93
C ALA A 82 -5.73 -5.00 -3.42
N GLY A 83 -6.64 -4.13 -2.96
CA GLY A 83 -6.73 -3.75 -1.54
C GLY A 83 -5.42 -3.12 -1.04
N ILE A 84 -4.78 -3.77 -0.07
CA ILE A 84 -3.51 -3.34 0.55
C ILE A 84 -2.25 -3.76 -0.25
N PHE A 85 -2.42 -4.44 -1.38
CA PHE A 85 -1.34 -4.93 -2.22
C PHE A 85 -1.23 -4.11 -3.49
N MET A 86 -0.01 -3.76 -3.86
CA MET A 86 0.32 -3.19 -5.16
C MET A 86 1.42 -4.05 -5.79
N ARG A 87 1.34 -4.32 -7.08
CA ARG A 87 2.45 -4.90 -7.84
C ARG A 87 2.83 -3.92 -8.92
N VAL A 88 4.11 -3.61 -9.01
CA VAL A 88 4.66 -2.73 -10.03
C VAL A 88 5.66 -3.53 -10.84
N LYS A 89 5.53 -3.38 -12.15
CA LYS A 89 6.49 -3.90 -13.10
C LYS A 89 6.89 -2.75 -14.02
N ASP A 90 8.11 -2.28 -13.84
CA ASP A 90 8.69 -1.23 -14.66
C ASP A 90 9.74 -1.81 -15.61
N ARG A 91 9.78 -1.27 -16.83
CA ARG A 91 10.80 -1.56 -17.82
C ARG A 91 11.51 -0.30 -18.22
N TYR A 92 12.83 -0.36 -18.14
CA TYR A 92 13.74 0.67 -18.58
C TYR A 92 14.66 0.13 -19.67
N ALA A 93 15.25 1.01 -20.47
CA ALA A 93 16.34 0.69 -21.36
C ALA A 93 17.55 1.57 -21.05
N GLN A 94 18.73 0.97 -21.07
CA GLN A 94 20.00 1.66 -20.86
C GLN A 94 21.04 1.01 -21.77
N ASN A 95 21.66 1.78 -22.67
CA ASN A 95 22.72 1.32 -23.56
C ASN A 95 22.39 -0.01 -24.30
N ASP A 96 21.23 -0.06 -24.94
CA ASP A 96 20.71 -1.23 -25.68
C ASP A 96 20.37 -2.46 -24.82
N MET A 97 20.56 -2.39 -23.51
CA MET A 97 20.11 -3.40 -22.55
C MET A 97 18.74 -3.01 -21.97
N SER A 98 17.85 -4.00 -21.86
CA SER A 98 16.58 -3.83 -21.16
C SER A 98 16.71 -4.20 -19.68
N LEU A 99 16.23 -3.33 -18.81
CA LEU A 99 16.17 -3.51 -17.36
C LEU A 99 14.71 -3.66 -16.95
N GLU A 100 14.37 -4.78 -16.32
CA GLU A 100 13.01 -5.02 -15.82
C GLU A 100 13.03 -5.09 -14.29
N ILE A 101 12.29 -4.20 -13.64
CA ILE A 101 12.14 -4.15 -12.18
C ILE A 101 10.74 -4.62 -11.82
N ARG A 102 10.67 -5.64 -10.97
CA ARG A 102 9.42 -6.20 -10.46
C ARG A 102 9.39 -5.98 -8.95
N SER A 103 8.33 -5.36 -8.46
CA SER A 103 8.15 -5.13 -7.04
C SER A 103 6.73 -5.37 -6.57
N VAL A 104 6.61 -5.71 -5.30
CA VAL A 104 5.36 -5.83 -4.57
C VAL A 104 5.36 -4.82 -3.43
N GLY A 105 4.36 -3.95 -3.43
CA GLY A 105 4.01 -3.02 -2.37
C GLY A 105 3.03 -3.66 -1.38
N LEU A 106 3.34 -3.55 -0.10
CA LEU A 106 2.62 -4.11 1.03
C LEU A 106 2.81 -3.16 2.22
N LEU A 107 1.71 -2.61 2.75
CA LEU A 107 1.73 -1.79 3.98
C LEU A 107 2.80 -0.67 3.97
N ASN A 108 2.78 0.20 2.95
CA ASN A 108 3.78 1.27 2.70
C ASN A 108 5.23 0.80 2.45
N MET A 109 5.48 -0.49 2.27
CA MET A 109 6.81 -1.01 1.93
C MET A 109 6.80 -1.68 0.56
N PHE A 110 7.89 -1.55 -0.18
CA PHE A 110 8.09 -2.24 -1.46
C PHE A 110 9.21 -3.26 -1.34
N PHE A 111 9.05 -4.39 -2.04
CA PHE A 111 10.00 -5.48 -2.08
C PHE A 111 10.18 -5.99 -3.51
N GLN A 112 11.40 -6.35 -3.89
CA GLN A 112 11.69 -6.98 -5.17
C GLN A 112 11.35 -8.48 -5.13
N TYR A 113 10.89 -9.04 -6.24
CA TYR A 113 10.63 -10.47 -6.40
C TYR A 113 10.90 -10.99 -7.82
#